data_AF-A0A2K1DZE0-F1
#
_entry.id   AF-A0A2K1DZE0-F1
#
_cell.length_a   1.000
_cell.length_b   1.000
_cell.length_c   1.000
_cell.angle_alpha   90.00
_cell.angle_beta   90.00
_cell.angle_gamma   90.00
#
_symmetry.space_group_name_H-M   'P 1'
#
loop_
_entity.id
_entity.type
_entity.pdbx_description
1 polymer ?
#
loop_
_entity_poly.entity_id
_entity_poly.type
_entity_poly.pdbx_seq_one_letter_code
_entity_poly.pdbx_strand_id
1 'polypeptide(L)'
;MSELTYLVAEMEYPFPAKFLEREFLNNNIEFKQIERDSYEGHIGSTLFYIHEKDKVKAIQLKDLIDKENAKSELQHIKPIEKVLAYIVLFLIAVYLIYKVYKIF
;
A
#
# COMPACT_ATOMS: atom_id res chain seq x y z
N MET A 1 23.68 -18.62 20.32
CA MET A 1 22.42 -17.95 19.89
C MET A 1 22.81 -17.02 18.76
N SER A 2 22.23 -17.16 17.57
CA SER A 2 22.46 -16.18 16.49
C SER A 2 21.80 -14.88 16.90
N GLU A 3 22.44 -13.73 16.70
CA GLU A 3 21.84 -12.43 17.01
C GLU A 3 20.95 -11.97 15.85
N LEU A 4 19.80 -11.37 16.15
CA LEU A 4 18.91 -10.72 15.18
C LEU A 4 19.56 -9.40 14.72
N THR A 5 20.40 -9.45 13.70
CA THR A 5 21.27 -8.35 13.28
C THR A 5 20.98 -7.83 11.88
N TYR A 6 20.26 -8.58 11.06
CA TYR A 6 20.02 -8.20 9.67
C TYR A 6 18.74 -7.36 9.54
N LEU A 7 18.88 -6.10 9.15
CA LEU A 7 17.73 -5.24 8.81
C LEU A 7 17.15 -5.70 7.46
N VAL A 8 15.91 -6.22 7.49
CA VAL A 8 15.23 -6.69 6.28
C VAL A 8 14.33 -5.64 5.66
N ALA A 9 13.67 -4.82 6.48
CA ALA A 9 12.72 -3.83 6.01
C ALA A 9 12.67 -2.61 6.94
N GLU A 10 12.46 -1.45 6.33
CA GLU A 10 12.05 -0.21 6.99
C GLU A 10 10.70 0.19 6.38
N MET A 11 9.67 0.30 7.23
CA MET A 11 8.31 0.58 6.80
C MET A 11 7.82 1.88 7.41
N GLU A 12 7.58 2.90 6.59
CA GLU A 12 7.05 4.20 7.03
C GLU A 12 5.55 4.15 7.35
N TYR A 13 4.83 3.21 6.74
CA TYR A 13 3.39 3.08 6.91
C TYR A 13 3.03 1.90 7.83
N PRO A 14 2.07 2.09 8.76
CA PRO A 14 1.71 1.07 9.75
C PRO A 14 0.98 -0.14 9.14
N PHE A 15 0.31 0.02 8.01
CA PHE A 15 -0.42 -1.06 7.34
C PHE A 15 0.52 -2.14 6.75
N PRO A 16 1.48 -1.79 5.85
CA PRO A 16 2.46 -2.76 5.35
C PRO A 16 3.30 -3.39 6.46
N ALA A 17 3.66 -2.62 7.50
CA ALA A 17 4.43 -3.12 8.63
C ALA A 17 3.71 -4.28 9.33
N LYS A 18 2.41 -4.13 9.65
CA LYS A 18 1.60 -5.20 10.28
C LYS A 18 1.42 -6.42 9.38
N PHE A 19 1.35 -6.22 8.07
CA PHE A 19 1.21 -7.32 7.13
C PHE A 19 2.51 -8.14 7.04
N LEU A 20 3.66 -7.46 6.97
CA LEU A 20 4.98 -8.11 7.01
C LEU A 20 5.21 -8.87 8.32
N GLU A 21 4.82 -8.28 9.46
CA GLU A 21 4.87 -8.92 10.77
C GLU A 21 4.10 -10.26 10.76
N ARG A 22 2.86 -10.25 10.27
CA ARG A 22 2.03 -11.46 10.14
C ARG A 22 2.69 -12.51 9.24
N GLU A 23 3.27 -12.09 8.12
CA GLU A 23 3.94 -13.02 7.20
C GLU A 23 5.20 -13.65 7.81
N PHE A 24 5.96 -12.91 8.62
CA PHE A 24 7.08 -13.49 9.38
C PHE A 24 6.61 -14.51 10.41
N LEU A 25 5.54 -14.22 11.16
CA LEU A 25 4.93 -15.17 12.10
C LEU A 25 4.43 -16.44 11.40
N ASN A 26 3.70 -16.30 10.30
CA ASN A 26 3.18 -17.43 9.52
C ASN A 26 4.29 -18.33 8.97
N ASN A 27 5.46 -17.76 8.70
CA ASN A 27 6.61 -18.46 8.12
C ASN A 27 7.61 -18.97 9.16
N ASN A 28 7.30 -18.85 10.46
CA ASN A 28 8.19 -19.15 11.59
C ASN A 28 9.54 -18.43 11.52
N ILE A 29 9.53 -17.18 11.03
CA ILE A 29 10.72 -16.33 11.00
C ILE A 29 10.75 -15.53 12.30
N GLU A 30 11.81 -15.70 13.08
CA GLU A 30 12.02 -14.92 14.28
C GLU A 30 12.51 -13.51 13.90
N PHE A 31 11.85 -12.48 14.43
CA PHE A 31 12.14 -11.09 14.12
C PHE A 31 12.10 -10.19 15.35
N LYS A 32 12.75 -9.04 15.25
CA LYS A 32 12.71 -7.95 16.22
C LYS A 32 12.23 -6.68 15.53
N GLN A 33 11.24 -6.03 16.12
CA GLN A 33 10.72 -4.75 15.66
C GLN A 33 11.34 -3.62 16.48
N ILE A 34 11.74 -2.54 15.81
CA ILE A 34 12.18 -1.30 16.45
C ILE A 34 11.40 -0.15 15.81
N GLU A 35 10.66 0.60 16.62
CA GLU A 35 10.00 1.82 16.17
C GLU A 35 11.01 2.97 16.22
N ARG A 36 11.13 3.68 15.10
CA ARG A 36 11.95 4.87 14.96
C ARG A 36 11.03 6.08 14.95
N ASP A 37 11.10 6.86 16.02
CA ASP A 37 10.29 8.05 16.17
C ASP A 37 10.58 9.08 15.07
N SER A 38 9.54 9.78 14.65
CA SER A 38 9.63 10.94 13.78
C SER A 38 10.27 12.12 14.52
N TYR A 39 11.37 12.65 14.01
CA TYR A 39 11.87 13.98 14.38
C TYR A 39 11.72 14.93 13.19
N GLU A 40 11.33 16.18 13.46
CA GLU A 40 11.31 17.29 12.50
C GLU A 40 10.59 17.04 11.15
N GLY A 41 9.38 16.49 11.19
CA GLY A 41 8.53 16.37 9.98
C GLY A 41 8.82 15.15 9.10
N HIS A 42 9.71 14.25 9.52
CA HIS A 42 9.87 12.93 8.94
C HIS A 42 8.75 11.98 9.41
N ILE A 43 8.29 11.06 8.57
CA ILE A 43 7.33 10.02 8.97
C ILE A 43 8.08 8.99 9.82
N GLY A 44 7.53 8.61 10.97
CA GLY A 44 8.12 7.58 11.83
C GLY A 44 8.14 6.23 11.11
N SER A 45 9.20 5.44 11.27
CA SER A 45 9.38 4.19 10.55
C SER A 45 9.52 3.00 11.50
N THR A 46 9.09 1.83 11.03
CA THR A 46 9.21 0.57 11.74
C THR A 46 10.29 -0.28 11.07
N LEU A 47 11.33 -0.61 11.84
CA LEU A 47 12.48 -1.40 11.41
C LEU A 47 12.28 -2.86 11.81
N PHE A 48 12.49 -3.77 10.87
CA PHE A 48 12.41 -5.21 11.10
C PHE A 48 13.79 -5.86 11.00
N TYR A 49 14.24 -6.49 12.08
CA TYR A 49 15.49 -7.24 12.16
C TYR A 49 15.22 -8.74 12.22
N ILE A 50 16.00 -9.53 11.52
CA ILE A 50 15.86 -11.00 11.45
C ILE A 50 17.23 -11.67 11.62
N HIS A 51 17.22 -12.99 11.76
CA HIS A 51 18.45 -13.77 11.67
C HIS A 51 18.95 -13.85 10.23
N GLU A 52 20.27 -13.86 10.08
CA GLU A 52 20.90 -13.97 8.76
C GLU A 52 20.54 -15.28 8.03
N LYS A 53 20.29 -16.36 8.77
CA LYS A 53 19.82 -17.64 8.22
C LYS A 53 18.49 -17.54 7.44
N ASP A 54 17.62 -16.60 7.83
CA ASP A 54 16.28 -16.43 7.26
C ASP A 54 16.22 -15.29 6.23
N LYS A 55 17.36 -14.64 5.95
CA LYS A 55 17.49 -13.47 5.09
C LYS A 55 16.82 -13.64 3.73
N VAL A 56 17.12 -14.74 3.03
CA VAL A 56 16.63 -14.97 1.66
C VAL A 56 15.10 -15.06 1.66
N LYS A 57 14.53 -15.80 2.60
CA LYS A 57 13.08 -16.00 2.72
C LYS A 57 12.37 -14.70 3.09
N ALA A 58 12.93 -13.95 4.03
CA ALA A 58 12.33 -12.69 4.48
C ALA A 58 12.39 -11.58 3.42
N ILE A 59 13.47 -11.49 2.63
CA ILE A 59 13.55 -10.57 1.48
C ILE A 59 12.48 -10.91 0.44
N GLN A 60 12.28 -12.20 0.15
CA GLN A 60 11.23 -12.62 -0.79
C GLN A 60 9.83 -12.25 -0.31
N LEU A 61 9.55 -12.40 0.99
CA LEU A 61 8.27 -11.98 1.58
C LEU A 61 8.07 -10.47 1.49
N LYS A 62 9.10 -9.68 1.80
CA LYS A 62 9.05 -8.21 1.63
C LYS A 62 8.73 -7.84 0.18
N ASP A 63 9.42 -8.41 -0.79
CA ASP A 63 9.22 -8.10 -2.20
C ASP A 63 7.81 -8.47 -2.70
N LEU A 64 7.20 -9.52 -2.15
CA LEU A 64 5.81 -9.88 -2.45
C LEU A 64 4.84 -8.81 -1.93
N ILE A 65 5.05 -8.34 -0.70
CA ILE A 65 4.21 -7.31 -0.06
C ILE A 65 4.32 -5.98 -0.80
N ASP A 66 5.53 -5.58 -1.19
CA ASP A 66 5.74 -4.36 -1.96
C ASP A 66 5.03 -4.42 -3.33
N LYS A 67 5.04 -5.58 -3.99
CA LYS A 67 4.30 -5.80 -5.25
C LYS A 67 2.79 -5.77 -5.07
N GLU A 68 2.27 -6.32 -3.97
CA GLU A 68 0.84 -6.26 -3.67
C GLU A 68 0.37 -4.85 -3.34
N ASN A 69 1.15 -4.10 -2.56
CA ASN A 69 0.87 -2.69 -2.29
C ASN A 69 0.91 -1.85 -3.56
N ALA A 70 1.93 -2.01 -4.41
CA ALA A 70 2.01 -1.29 -5.67
C ALA A 70 0.80 -1.58 -6.59
N LYS A 71 0.32 -2.83 -6.62
CA LYS A 71 -0.91 -3.18 -7.35
C LYS A 71 -2.16 -2.54 -6.75
N SER A 72 -2.27 -2.50 -5.43
CA SER A 72 -3.39 -1.89 -4.73
C SER A 72 -3.45 -0.38 -4.98
N GLU A 73 -2.31 0.30 -4.90
CA GLU A 73 -2.18 1.72 -5.23
C GLU A 73 -2.61 2.00 -6.68
N LEU A 74 -2.16 1.18 -7.63
CA LEU A 74 -2.57 1.29 -9.04
C LEU A 74 -4.07 1.09 -9.26
N GLN A 75 -4.72 0.19 -8.51
CA GLN A 75 -6.18 -0.03 -8.62
C GLN A 75 -7.00 1.13 -8.06
N HIS A 76 -6.49 1.84 -7.07
CA HIS A 76 -7.15 3.02 -6.52
C HIS A 76 -6.96 4.29 -7.37
N ILE A 77 -6.09 4.27 -8.40
CA ILE A 77 -5.90 5.35 -9.40
C ILE A 77 -6.93 5.26 -10.55
N LYS A 78 -8.17 4.82 -10.29
CA LYS A 78 -9.28 4.93 -11.25
C LYS A 78 -10.27 6.09 -11.01
N PRO A 79 -9.88 7.31 -10.55
CA PRO A 79 -10.83 8.41 -10.53
C PRO A 79 -11.24 8.85 -11.95
N ILE A 80 -10.38 8.65 -12.95
CA ILE A 80 -10.61 9.12 -14.33
C ILE A 80 -11.81 8.44 -15.00
N GLU A 81 -11.99 7.12 -14.84
CA GLU A 81 -13.13 6.39 -15.42
C GLU A 81 -14.47 6.88 -14.85
N LYS A 82 -14.51 7.17 -13.54
CA LYS A 82 -15.71 7.72 -12.88
C LYS A 82 -16.01 9.13 -13.37
N VAL A 83 -14.99 9.99 -13.50
CA VAL A 83 -15.14 11.35 -14.02
C VAL A 83 -15.68 11.33 -15.44
N LEU A 84 -15.20 10.43 -16.30
CA LEU A 84 -15.67 10.29 -17.67
C LEU A 84 -17.15 9.90 -17.74
N ALA A 85 -17.60 8.99 -16.87
CA ALA A 85 -19.01 8.61 -16.77
C ALA A 85 -19.92 9.80 -16.40
N TYR A 86 -19.49 10.65 -15.46
CA TYR A 86 -20.24 11.86 -15.08
C TYR A 86 -20.33 12.89 -16.21
N ILE A 87 -19.26 13.07 -17.00
CA ILE A 87 -19.25 13.98 -18.16
C ILE A 87 -20.29 13.52 -19.20
N VAL A 88 -20.33 12.22 -19.51
CA VAL A 88 -21.32 11.66 -20.45
C VAL A 88 -22.75 11.85 -19.94
N LEU A 89 -22.98 11.60 -18.65
CA LEU A 89 -24.29 11.79 -18.02
C LEU A 89 -24.75 13.26 -18.08
N PHE A 90 -23.83 14.19 -17.84
CA PHE A 90 -24.10 15.62 -17.95
C PHE A 90 -24.49 16.03 -19.37
N LEU A 91 -23.79 15.54 -20.39
CA LEU A 91 -24.12 15.83 -21.80
C LEU A 91 -25.50 15.28 -22.20
N ILE A 92 -25.85 14.08 -21.73
CA ILE A 92 -27.19 13.50 -21.95
C ILE A 92 -28.27 14.37 -21.30
N ALA A 93 -28.05 14.82 -20.06
CA ALA A 93 -28.99 15.68 -19.37
C ALA A 93 -29.21 17.01 -20.11
N VAL A 94 -28.14 17.66 -20.55
CA VAL A 94 -28.22 18.91 -21.34
C VAL A 94 -28.97 18.68 -22.65
N TYR A 95 -28.70 17.59 -23.36
CA TYR A 95 -29.41 17.24 -24.58
C TYR A 95 -30.91 17.03 -24.36
N LEU A 96 -31.29 16.34 -23.28
CA LEU A 96 -32.69 16.12 -22.92
C LEU A 96 -33.39 17.44 -22.59
N ILE A 97 -32.75 18.32 -21.80
CA ILE A 97 -33.29 19.66 -21.49
C ILE A 97 -33.48 20.48 -22.76
N TYR A 98 -32.49 20.52 -23.65
CA TYR A 98 -32.58 21.22 -24.93
C TYR A 98 -33.74 20.68 -25.79
N LYS A 99 -33.92 19.36 -25.83
CA LYS A 99 -35.00 18.72 -26.57
C LYS A 99 -36.37 19.08 -25.99
N VAL A 100 -36.51 19.14 -24.66
CA VAL A 100 -37.75 19.57 -23.99
C VAL A 100 -38.04 21.04 -24.25
N TYR A 101 -37.04 21.92 -24.18
CA TYR A 101 -37.21 23.35 -24.44
C TYR A 101 -37.64 23.63 -25.88
N LYS A 102 -37.22 22.81 -26.86
CA LYS A 102 -37.63 22.94 -28.27
C LYS A 102 -39.08 22.48 -28.54
N ILE A 103 -39.68 21.71 -27.63
CA ILE A 103 -41.05 21.19 -27.76
C ILE A 103 -42.10 22.19 -27.24
N PHE A 104 -41.69 23.10 -26.35
CA PHE A 104 -42.49 24.21 -25.84
C PHE A 104 -42.20 25.51 -26.61
#